data_AF-A0A849W825-F1
#
_entry.id   AF-A0A849W825-F1
#
_cell.length_a   1.000
_cell.length_b   1.000
_cell.length_c   1.000
_cell.angle_alpha   90.00
_cell.angle_beta   90.00
_cell.angle_gamma   90.00
#
_symmetry.space_group_name_H-M   'P 1'
#
loop_
_entity.id
_entity.type
_entity.pdbx_description
1 polymer ?
#
loop_
_entity_poly.entity_id
_entity_poly.type
_entity_poly.pdbx_seq_one_letter_code
_entity_poly.pdbx_strand_id
1 'polypeptide(L)'
;MKTKIIESSYIRLLSEIKKKIQEARNQAYLAVNKKMILLYWEIGQMIAEKQKAEGWGTKVIQRLADDLSKDTQDCPSFSVRNLKYMLKLYKTYLDFAFVQRLVAQIPWGQNISIMEKVKSHEQREFYLKACIENAWTRPVLIHQIESGLYERDSEENKQHNFHETLPEDLAEQAKSALKDSFNLGFLGLNRTAKEREIESAIVAKIRDVLLELGQWFAFIGSQYKVTVGNRDYFIDLLFYHRVLRSLIAIELKAVEFEPEFVGKMDFYLTALDSYAKLPEENPSIGIILCKSKDRMTVEFALRCSKKPTGVAEYYLTKKLPKQLQGKLPTVRQIEKKLKNIELEKKD
;
A
#
# COMPACT_ATOMS: atom_id res chain seq x y z
N MET A 1 -24.16 -39.54 16.93
CA MET A 1 -23.94 -38.23 17.60
C MET A 1 -22.50 -38.06 18.11
N LYS A 2 -21.93 -39.02 18.87
CA LYS A 2 -20.53 -38.98 19.33
C LYS A 2 -19.47 -38.86 18.20
N THR A 3 -19.64 -39.54 17.08
CA THR A 3 -18.69 -39.52 15.94
C THR A 3 -18.57 -38.15 15.26
N LYS A 4 -19.70 -37.44 15.09
CA LYS A 4 -19.74 -36.06 14.54
C LYS A 4 -19.07 -35.05 15.47
N ILE A 5 -19.19 -35.25 16.79
CA ILE A 5 -18.56 -34.41 17.81
C ILE A 5 -17.03 -34.60 17.79
N ILE A 6 -16.56 -35.84 17.67
CA ILE A 6 -15.12 -36.17 17.55
C ILE A 6 -14.51 -35.56 16.29
N GLU A 7 -15.20 -35.65 15.14
CA GLU A 7 -14.77 -34.98 13.90
C GLU A 7 -14.65 -33.46 14.07
N SER A 8 -15.65 -32.82 14.67
CA SER A 8 -15.63 -31.36 14.88
C SER A 8 -14.51 -30.91 15.85
N SER A 9 -14.27 -31.69 16.90
CA SER A 9 -13.19 -31.44 17.87
C SER A 9 -11.81 -31.65 17.26
N TYR A 10 -11.65 -32.68 16.43
CA TYR A 10 -10.41 -32.97 15.73
C TYR A 10 -10.08 -31.89 14.70
N ILE A 11 -11.06 -31.44 13.90
CA ILE A 11 -10.87 -30.35 12.92
C ILE A 11 -10.45 -29.05 13.62
N ARG A 12 -11.07 -28.73 14.77
CA ARG A 12 -10.69 -27.57 15.59
C ARG A 12 -9.26 -27.68 16.11
N LEU A 13 -8.90 -28.82 16.69
CA LEU A 13 -7.53 -29.08 17.17
C LEU A 13 -6.50 -29.00 16.03
N LEU A 14 -6.80 -29.58 14.87
CA LEU A 14 -5.93 -29.52 13.68
C LEU A 14 -5.75 -28.07 13.20
N SER A 15 -6.81 -27.26 13.19
CA SER A 15 -6.75 -25.84 12.84
C SER A 15 -5.89 -25.05 13.83
N GLU A 16 -6.05 -25.28 15.13
CA GLU A 16 -5.26 -24.64 16.19
C GLU A 16 -3.77 -25.02 16.10
N ILE A 17 -3.45 -26.30 15.85
CA ILE A 17 -2.07 -26.76 15.65
C ILE A 17 -1.47 -26.13 14.39
N LYS A 18 -2.19 -26.12 13.26
CA LYS A 18 -1.73 -25.48 12.02
C LYS A 18 -1.44 -23.99 12.23
N LYS A 19 -2.31 -23.29 12.96
CA LYS A 19 -2.13 -21.88 13.32
C LYS A 19 -0.85 -21.69 14.14
N LYS A 20 -0.63 -22.49 15.20
CA LYS A 20 0.61 -22.43 16.00
C LYS A 20 1.87 -22.71 15.19
N ILE A 21 1.83 -23.69 14.28
CA ILE A 21 2.96 -23.99 13.39
C ILE A 21 3.26 -22.78 12.48
N GLN A 22 2.23 -22.15 11.92
CA GLN A 22 2.41 -20.99 11.05
C GLN A 22 2.94 -19.77 11.83
N GLU A 23 2.44 -19.52 13.03
CA GLU A 23 2.93 -18.47 13.93
C GLU A 23 4.40 -18.67 14.26
N ALA A 24 4.80 -19.88 14.67
CA ALA A 24 6.19 -20.22 14.97
C ALA A 24 7.11 -20.04 13.75
N ARG A 25 6.67 -20.46 12.55
CA ARG A 25 7.42 -20.24 11.30
C ARG A 25 7.59 -18.75 10.98
N ASN A 26 6.54 -17.95 11.13
CA ASN A 26 6.60 -16.52 10.89
C ASN A 26 7.55 -15.83 11.88
N GLN A 27 7.51 -16.19 13.17
CA GLN A 27 8.42 -15.67 14.18
C GLN A 27 9.88 -16.03 13.88
N ALA A 28 10.15 -17.29 13.50
CA ALA A 28 11.48 -17.72 13.10
C ALA A 28 11.98 -16.92 11.88
N TYR A 29 11.13 -16.74 10.86
CA TYR A 29 11.47 -15.94 9.68
C TYR A 29 11.81 -14.48 10.04
N LEU A 30 11.01 -13.83 10.87
CA LEU A 30 11.25 -12.45 11.30
C LEU A 30 12.54 -12.33 12.12
N ALA A 31 12.80 -13.28 13.01
CA ALA A 31 14.03 -13.31 13.81
C ALA A 31 15.27 -13.48 12.94
N VAL A 32 15.23 -14.40 11.97
CA VAL A 32 16.30 -14.62 10.98
C VAL A 32 16.49 -13.37 10.13
N ASN A 33 15.42 -12.76 9.62
CA ASN A 33 15.51 -11.52 8.85
C ASN A 33 16.19 -10.41 9.65
N LYS A 34 15.75 -10.18 10.89
CA LYS A 34 16.33 -9.16 11.77
C LYS A 34 17.83 -9.37 11.95
N LYS A 35 18.25 -10.61 12.26
CA LYS A 35 19.67 -10.94 12.41
C LYS A 35 20.46 -10.76 11.11
N MET A 36 19.89 -11.16 9.98
CA MET A 36 20.51 -10.98 8.67
C MET A 36 20.72 -9.49 8.34
N ILE A 37 19.74 -8.62 8.58
CA ILE A 37 19.89 -7.18 8.32
C ILE A 37 20.92 -6.53 9.23
N LEU A 38 20.97 -6.92 10.51
CA LEU A 38 22.00 -6.43 11.43
C LEU A 38 23.40 -6.87 11.00
N LEU A 39 23.58 -8.14 10.61
CA LEU A 39 24.83 -8.63 10.05
C LEU A 39 25.25 -7.85 8.80
N TYR A 40 24.31 -7.57 7.89
CA TYR A 40 24.59 -6.77 6.69
C TYR A 40 25.04 -5.34 7.03
N TRP A 41 24.48 -4.75 8.09
CA TRP A 41 24.91 -3.44 8.57
C TRP A 41 26.34 -3.50 9.13
N GLU A 42 26.66 -4.51 9.96
CA GLU A 42 27.99 -4.72 10.54
C GLU A 42 29.05 -4.97 9.46
N ILE A 43 28.75 -5.80 8.45
CA ILE A 43 29.64 -6.00 7.30
C ILE A 43 29.88 -4.68 6.56
N GLY A 44 28.83 -3.87 6.38
CA GLY A 44 28.93 -2.54 5.79
C GLY A 44 29.84 -1.61 6.59
N GLN A 45 29.76 -1.64 7.93
CA GLN A 45 30.63 -0.91 8.84
C GLN A 45 32.09 -1.35 8.69
N MET A 46 32.36 -2.65 8.77
CA MET A 46 33.72 -3.21 8.64
C MET A 46 34.38 -2.79 7.33
N ILE A 47 33.63 -2.85 6.22
CA ILE A 47 34.14 -2.40 4.91
C ILE A 47 34.43 -0.90 4.93
N ALA A 48 33.53 -0.07 5.49
CA ALA A 48 33.70 1.39 5.52
C ALA A 48 34.91 1.82 6.36
N GLU A 49 35.13 1.19 7.51
CA GLU A 49 36.26 1.46 8.40
C GLU A 49 37.59 1.13 7.71
N LYS A 50 37.67 -0.02 7.03
CA LYS A 50 38.84 -0.40 6.25
C LYS A 50 39.08 0.49 5.03
N GLN A 51 38.04 0.94 4.35
CA GLN A 51 38.15 1.95 3.29
C GLN A 51 38.76 3.25 3.81
N LYS A 52 38.39 3.69 5.01
CA LYS A 52 38.90 4.92 5.63
C LYS A 52 40.35 4.78 6.11
N ALA A 53 40.69 3.66 6.74
CA ALA A 53 42.01 3.43 7.33
C ALA A 53 43.09 3.10 6.28
N GLU A 54 42.74 2.31 5.27
CA GLU A 54 43.70 1.70 4.35
C GLU A 54 43.49 2.10 2.87
N GLY A 55 42.53 2.98 2.58
CA GLY A 55 42.28 3.49 1.22
C GLY A 55 41.70 2.46 0.25
N TRP A 56 41.01 1.42 0.74
CA TRP A 56 40.51 0.32 -0.08
C TRP A 56 39.58 0.78 -1.21
N GLY A 57 39.99 0.52 -2.46
CA GLY A 57 39.21 0.78 -3.66
C GLY A 57 38.18 -0.32 -4.00
N THR A 58 37.51 -0.16 -5.14
CA THR A 58 36.47 -1.09 -5.65
C THR A 58 36.95 -2.52 -5.87
N LYS A 59 38.25 -2.73 -6.12
CA LYS A 59 38.86 -4.07 -6.32
C LYS A 59 38.80 -4.94 -5.06
N VAL A 60 38.79 -4.33 -3.86
CA VAL A 60 38.77 -5.09 -2.61
C VAL A 60 37.40 -5.72 -2.36
N ILE A 61 36.31 -5.01 -2.71
CA ILE A 61 34.95 -5.56 -2.61
C ILE A 61 34.77 -6.75 -3.56
N GLN A 62 35.39 -6.70 -4.76
CA GLN A 62 35.38 -7.82 -5.69
C GLN A 62 36.05 -9.04 -5.09
N ARG A 63 37.27 -8.88 -4.57
CA ARG A 63 38.03 -9.96 -3.93
C ARG A 63 37.30 -10.55 -2.72
N LEU A 64 36.73 -9.70 -1.86
CA LEU A 64 35.92 -10.15 -0.72
C LEU A 64 34.71 -10.97 -1.17
N ALA A 65 34.01 -10.55 -2.23
CA ALA A 65 32.88 -11.32 -2.76
C ALA A 65 33.33 -12.70 -3.28
N ASP A 66 34.44 -12.73 -4.02
CA ASP A 66 34.97 -13.96 -4.62
C ASP A 66 35.44 -14.94 -3.53
N ASP A 67 36.11 -14.44 -2.49
CA ASP A 67 36.60 -15.24 -1.37
C ASP A 67 35.43 -15.75 -0.50
N LEU A 68 34.47 -14.87 -0.15
CA LEU A 68 33.26 -15.27 0.59
C LEU A 68 32.41 -16.29 -0.19
N SER A 69 32.32 -16.16 -1.51
CA SER A 69 31.52 -17.10 -2.33
C SER A 69 32.14 -18.50 -2.42
N LYS A 70 33.47 -18.62 -2.23
CA LYS A 70 34.16 -19.92 -2.19
C LYS A 70 33.95 -20.62 -0.85
N ASP A 71 33.98 -19.87 0.25
CA ASP A 71 33.88 -20.41 1.60
C ASP A 71 32.43 -20.62 2.07
N THR A 72 31.46 -19.96 1.43
CA THR A 72 30.03 -20.03 1.78
C THR A 72 29.22 -20.71 0.68
N GLN A 73 29.51 -21.99 0.45
CA GLN A 73 28.98 -22.77 -0.68
C GLN A 73 27.44 -22.88 -0.73
N ASP A 74 26.74 -22.55 0.36
CA ASP A 74 25.28 -22.60 0.50
C ASP A 74 24.59 -21.22 0.66
N CYS A 75 25.33 -20.09 0.65
CA CYS A 75 24.77 -18.76 0.90
C CYS A 75 24.97 -17.80 -0.29
N PRO A 76 24.01 -17.68 -1.23
CA PRO A 76 24.09 -16.75 -2.38
C PRO A 76 24.06 -15.25 -2.00
N SER A 77 24.24 -14.91 -0.73
CA SER A 77 24.04 -13.61 -0.11
C SER A 77 25.23 -12.65 -0.24
N PHE A 78 26.41 -13.07 -0.73
CA PHE A 78 27.63 -12.26 -0.67
C PHE A 78 28.20 -11.82 -2.02
N SER A 79 27.34 -11.69 -3.04
CA SER A 79 27.75 -11.09 -4.32
C SER A 79 28.33 -9.68 -4.13
N VAL A 80 29.20 -9.26 -5.06
CA VAL A 80 29.78 -7.91 -5.13
C VAL A 80 28.70 -6.83 -5.00
N ARG A 81 27.57 -7.03 -5.69
CA ARG A 81 26.44 -6.12 -5.66
C ARG A 81 25.84 -6.05 -4.26
N ASN A 82 25.70 -7.18 -3.58
CA ASN A 82 25.13 -7.19 -2.23
C ASN A 82 26.07 -6.55 -1.21
N LEU A 83 27.38 -6.81 -1.26
CA LEU A 83 28.36 -6.14 -0.40
C LEU A 83 28.35 -4.62 -0.59
N LYS A 84 28.17 -4.14 -1.83
CA LYS A 84 27.96 -2.71 -2.09
C LYS A 84 26.68 -2.17 -1.44
N TYR A 85 25.60 -2.95 -1.44
CA TYR A 85 24.37 -2.57 -0.73
C TYR A 85 24.51 -2.61 0.79
N MET A 86 25.26 -3.57 1.35
CA MET A 86 25.60 -3.62 2.78
C MET A 86 26.39 -2.37 3.19
N LEU A 87 27.40 -2.00 2.42
CA LEU A 87 28.15 -0.75 2.61
C LEU A 87 27.24 0.48 2.50
N LYS A 88 26.33 0.50 1.52
CA LYS A 88 25.35 1.57 1.36
C LYS A 88 24.40 1.64 2.56
N LEU A 89 23.97 0.49 3.09
CA LEU A 89 23.11 0.40 4.26
C LEU A 89 23.75 1.09 5.47
N TYR A 90 24.99 0.73 5.79
CA TYR A 90 25.76 1.36 6.85
C TYR A 90 25.88 2.88 6.64
N LYS A 91 26.32 3.31 5.44
CA LYS A 91 26.48 4.74 5.13
C LYS A 91 25.17 5.53 5.14
N THR A 92 24.03 4.86 4.93
CA THR A 92 22.71 5.51 4.91
C THR A 92 22.12 5.65 6.30
N TYR A 93 22.33 4.65 7.17
CA TYR A 93 21.79 4.60 8.52
C TYR A 93 22.94 4.39 9.51
N LEU A 94 23.57 5.48 9.96
CA LEU A 94 24.72 5.40 10.88
C LEU A 94 24.33 5.01 12.31
N ASP A 95 23.09 5.29 12.72
CA ASP A 95 22.58 4.93 14.04
C ASP A 95 22.12 3.46 14.07
N PHE A 96 22.86 2.63 14.82
CA PHE A 96 22.53 1.23 15.02
C PHE A 96 21.16 1.02 15.70
N ALA A 97 20.77 1.90 16.62
CA ALA A 97 19.48 1.79 17.30
C ALA A 97 18.32 2.01 16.33
N PHE A 98 18.44 2.98 15.42
CA PHE A 98 17.50 3.19 14.32
C PHE A 98 17.40 1.95 13.42
N VAL A 99 18.54 1.37 13.04
CA VAL A 99 18.58 0.16 12.18
C VAL A 99 17.88 -1.00 12.87
N GLN A 100 18.15 -1.24 14.15
CA GLN A 100 17.54 -2.33 14.91
C GLN A 100 16.02 -2.16 15.06
N ARG A 101 15.55 -0.91 15.22
CA ARG A 101 14.14 -0.60 15.45
C ARG A 101 13.30 -0.67 14.18
N LEU A 102 13.79 -0.13 13.07
CA LEU A 102 13.01 0.02 11.83
C LEU A 102 13.54 -0.87 10.70
N VAL A 103 14.77 -0.61 10.26
CA VAL A 103 15.36 -1.25 9.06
C VAL A 103 15.36 -2.78 9.18
N ALA A 104 15.75 -3.31 10.35
CA ALA A 104 15.86 -4.74 10.60
C ALA A 104 14.50 -5.46 10.68
N GLN A 105 13.39 -4.73 10.79
CA GLN A 105 12.03 -5.29 10.76
C GLN A 105 11.54 -5.57 9.33
N ILE A 106 12.26 -5.05 8.33
CA ILE A 106 11.84 -5.08 6.94
C ILE A 106 12.71 -6.04 6.14
N PRO A 107 12.16 -6.79 5.16
CA PRO A 107 12.97 -7.69 4.36
C PRO A 107 13.99 -6.94 3.49
N TRP A 108 15.12 -7.59 3.20
CA TRP A 108 16.27 -6.95 2.55
C TRP A 108 15.94 -6.29 1.20
N GLY A 109 15.09 -6.91 0.38
CA GLY A 109 14.70 -6.38 -0.93
C GLY A 109 13.93 -5.05 -0.84
N GLN A 110 13.10 -4.87 0.20
CA GLN A 110 12.40 -3.63 0.50
C GLN A 110 13.37 -2.55 0.98
N ASN A 111 14.30 -2.90 1.87
CA ASN A 111 15.36 -2.00 2.33
C ASN A 111 16.20 -1.45 1.16
N ILE A 112 16.61 -2.32 0.22
CA ILE A 112 17.28 -1.90 -1.02
C ILE A 112 16.39 -0.92 -1.81
N SER A 113 15.12 -1.25 -2.03
CA SER A 113 14.20 -0.38 -2.78
C SER A 113 14.07 1.01 -2.16
N ILE A 114 13.97 1.11 -0.83
CA ILE A 114 13.90 2.40 -0.12
C ILE A 114 15.21 3.17 -0.28
N MET A 115 16.36 2.54 -0.06
CA MET A 115 17.68 3.19 -0.17
C MET A 115 18.00 3.66 -1.60
N GLU A 116 17.50 2.98 -2.62
CA GLU A 116 17.72 3.33 -4.03
C GLU A 116 16.78 4.44 -4.51
N LYS A 117 15.49 4.36 -4.17
CA LYS A 117 14.46 5.26 -4.70
C LYS A 117 14.26 6.52 -3.87
N VAL A 118 14.55 6.48 -2.57
CA VAL A 118 14.29 7.58 -1.63
C VAL A 118 15.60 8.20 -1.17
N LYS A 119 15.71 9.54 -1.25
CA LYS A 119 16.94 10.28 -0.91
C LYS A 119 16.91 10.91 0.49
N SER A 120 15.79 11.50 0.88
CA SER A 120 15.63 12.16 2.18
C SER A 120 15.59 11.13 3.31
N HIS A 121 16.24 11.43 4.44
CA HIS A 121 16.19 10.57 5.63
C HIS A 121 14.77 10.48 6.20
N GLU A 122 14.09 11.62 6.31
CA GLU A 122 12.71 11.73 6.80
C GLU A 122 11.74 10.91 5.94
N GLN A 123 11.84 11.03 4.61
CA GLN A 123 11.02 10.26 3.69
C GLN A 123 11.32 8.75 3.76
N ARG A 124 12.57 8.36 4.02
CA ARG A 124 12.91 6.93 4.25
C ARG A 124 12.26 6.43 5.52
N GLU A 125 12.35 7.18 6.61
CA GLU A 125 11.74 6.82 7.88
C GLU A 125 10.22 6.62 7.74
N PHE A 126 9.54 7.52 7.03
CA PHE A 126 8.12 7.37 6.69
C PHE A 126 7.84 6.03 5.99
N TYR A 127 8.55 5.74 4.89
CA TYR A 127 8.32 4.50 4.15
C TYR A 127 8.71 3.24 4.94
N LEU A 128 9.70 3.32 5.83
CA LEU A 128 10.06 2.21 6.73
C LEU A 128 8.91 1.93 7.71
N LYS A 129 8.40 2.96 8.40
CA LYS A 129 7.26 2.83 9.33
C LYS A 129 6.01 2.31 8.62
N ALA A 130 5.63 2.93 7.52
CA ALA A 130 4.45 2.53 6.75
C ALA A 130 4.58 1.10 6.19
N CYS A 131 5.78 0.67 5.79
CA CYS A 131 6.02 -0.71 5.35
C CYS A 131 5.87 -1.73 6.47
N ILE A 132 6.22 -1.38 7.72
CA ILE A 132 6.04 -2.25 8.89
C ILE A 132 4.56 -2.33 9.25
N GLU A 133 3.91 -1.18 9.41
CA GLU A 133 2.50 -1.07 9.82
C GLU A 133 1.57 -1.78 8.84
N ASN A 134 1.78 -1.56 7.54
CA ASN A 134 0.95 -2.14 6.49
C ASN A 134 1.51 -3.47 5.95
N ALA A 135 2.60 -3.97 6.53
CA ALA A 135 3.33 -5.16 6.13
C ALA A 135 3.57 -5.28 4.60
N TRP A 136 3.92 -4.17 3.95
CA TRP A 136 3.97 -4.07 2.49
C TRP A 136 4.94 -5.08 1.85
N THR A 137 4.42 -5.76 0.82
CA THR A 137 5.26 -6.47 -0.13
C THR A 137 6.12 -5.48 -0.94
N ARG A 138 7.25 -5.95 -1.46
CA ARG A 138 8.14 -5.12 -2.27
C ARG A 138 7.46 -4.43 -3.46
N PRO A 139 6.55 -5.08 -4.23
CA PRO A 139 5.78 -4.40 -5.27
C PRO A 139 4.89 -3.27 -4.73
N VAL A 140 4.17 -3.49 -3.63
CA VAL A 140 3.34 -2.45 -2.99
C VAL A 140 4.21 -1.27 -2.58
N LEU A 141 5.32 -1.52 -1.87
CA LEU A 141 6.24 -0.47 -1.43
C LEU A 141 6.78 0.35 -2.62
N ILE A 142 7.20 -0.31 -3.70
CA ILE A 142 7.69 0.38 -4.90
C ILE A 142 6.59 1.25 -5.51
N HIS A 143 5.37 0.71 -5.62
CA HIS A 143 4.22 1.46 -6.11
C HIS A 143 3.92 2.68 -5.24
N GLN A 144 3.91 2.53 -3.90
CA GLN A 144 3.64 3.63 -2.98
C GLN A 144 4.71 4.74 -3.10
N ILE A 145 6.00 4.38 -3.22
CA ILE A 145 7.09 5.34 -3.48
C ILE A 145 6.88 6.05 -4.81
N GLU A 146 6.59 5.32 -5.89
CA GLU A 146 6.41 5.87 -7.23
C GLU A 146 5.14 6.72 -7.38
N SER A 147 4.13 6.44 -6.56
CA SER A 147 2.89 7.21 -6.47
C SER A 147 3.03 8.51 -5.68
N GLY A 148 4.16 8.71 -4.97
CA GLY A 148 4.41 9.84 -4.09
C GLY A 148 3.51 9.83 -2.86
N LEU A 149 3.39 8.69 -2.16
CA LEU A 149 2.52 8.60 -0.98
C LEU A 149 2.95 9.58 0.13
N TYR A 150 4.25 9.72 0.38
CA TYR A 150 4.78 10.62 1.41
C TYR A 150 4.28 12.06 1.28
N GLU A 151 4.20 12.56 0.05
CA GLU A 151 3.75 13.93 -0.23
C GLU A 151 2.22 14.08 -0.19
N ARG A 152 1.48 12.96 -0.20
CA ARG A 152 0.01 12.91 -0.31
C ARG A 152 -0.68 12.53 0.99
N ASP A 153 -0.06 11.70 1.82
CA ASP A 153 -0.66 11.14 3.02
C ASP A 153 -0.33 12.01 4.23
N SER A 154 -1.02 13.14 4.34
CA SER A 154 -0.98 13.99 5.53
C SER A 154 -2.11 13.61 6.47
N GLU A 155 -1.77 13.31 7.72
CA GLU A 155 -2.73 12.94 8.75
C GLU A 155 -3.72 14.08 9.03
N GLU A 156 -3.30 15.33 8.88
CA GLU A 156 -4.14 16.52 9.04
C GLU A 156 -5.28 16.61 8.02
N ASN A 157 -5.19 15.92 6.87
CA ASN A 157 -6.13 16.03 5.76
C ASN A 157 -7.15 14.89 5.68
N LYS A 158 -6.96 13.80 6.46
CA LYS A 158 -7.91 12.68 6.48
C LYS A 158 -9.22 13.14 7.10
N GLN A 159 -10.33 13.00 6.36
CA GLN A 159 -11.64 13.42 6.82
C GLN A 159 -12.56 12.21 7.01
N HIS A 160 -12.99 11.99 8.25
CA HIS A 160 -13.85 10.87 8.64
C HIS A 160 -14.58 11.17 9.95
N ASN A 161 -15.59 10.36 10.27
CA ASN A 161 -16.31 10.37 11.56
C ASN A 161 -16.08 9.07 12.37
N PHE A 162 -14.95 8.38 12.16
CA PHE A 162 -14.72 7.06 12.73
C PHE A 162 -14.69 7.01 14.26
N HIS A 163 -14.17 8.04 14.95
CA HIS A 163 -14.13 8.04 16.43
C HIS A 163 -15.53 8.16 17.04
N GLU A 164 -16.46 8.77 16.32
CA GLU A 164 -17.85 8.97 16.74
C GLU A 164 -18.75 7.78 16.36
N THR A 165 -18.30 6.93 15.42
CA THR A 165 -19.14 5.90 14.79
C THR A 165 -18.61 4.47 14.91
N LEU A 166 -17.35 4.28 15.33
CA LEU A 166 -16.73 2.99 15.59
C LEU A 166 -16.18 2.91 17.02
N PRO A 167 -16.08 1.70 17.60
CA PRO A 167 -15.28 1.48 18.81
C PRO A 167 -13.84 1.97 18.63
N GLU A 168 -13.22 2.47 19.69
CA GLU A 168 -11.92 3.15 19.65
C GLU A 168 -10.82 2.35 18.93
N ASP A 169 -10.68 1.06 19.24
CA ASP A 169 -9.71 0.17 18.57
C ASP A 169 -9.95 0.04 17.06
N LEU A 170 -11.22 0.07 16.63
CA LEU A 170 -11.61 -0.02 15.22
C LEU A 170 -11.50 1.32 14.52
N ALA A 171 -11.78 2.43 15.23
CA ALA A 171 -11.65 3.78 14.71
C ALA A 171 -10.19 4.07 14.31
N GLU A 172 -9.23 3.74 15.17
CA GLU A 172 -7.81 3.91 14.87
C GLU A 172 -7.35 3.07 13.67
N GLN A 173 -7.80 1.82 13.60
CA GLN A 173 -7.50 0.95 12.46
C GLN A 173 -8.14 1.46 11.15
N ALA A 174 -9.38 1.96 11.21
CA ALA A 174 -10.08 2.50 10.05
C ALA A 174 -9.45 3.79 9.56
N LYS A 175 -9.05 4.68 10.48
CA LYS A 175 -8.28 5.90 10.20
C LYS A 175 -6.93 5.58 9.53
N SER A 176 -6.24 4.55 10.01
CA SER A 176 -4.98 4.10 9.41
C SER A 176 -5.19 3.54 7.99
N ALA A 177 -6.26 2.77 7.77
CA ALA A 177 -6.61 2.21 6.46
C ALA A 177 -7.09 3.27 5.46
N LEU A 178 -7.69 4.37 5.93
CA LEU A 178 -8.10 5.49 5.09
C LEU A 178 -6.88 6.32 4.67
N LYS A 179 -6.76 6.59 3.38
CA LYS A 179 -5.79 7.53 2.83
C LYS A 179 -6.45 8.87 2.60
N ASP A 180 -5.69 9.96 2.70
CA ASP A 180 -6.21 11.28 2.32
C ASP A 180 -6.56 11.36 0.82
N SER A 181 -5.70 10.75 -0.01
CA SER A 181 -5.92 10.65 -1.45
C SER A 181 -5.42 9.35 -2.06
N PHE A 182 -6.05 8.94 -3.17
CA PHE A 182 -5.71 7.76 -3.94
C PHE A 182 -5.13 8.14 -5.31
N ASN A 183 -3.98 7.58 -5.67
CA ASN A 183 -3.37 7.82 -6.97
C ASN A 183 -3.87 6.77 -7.97
N LEU A 184 -4.91 7.13 -8.72
CA LEU A 184 -5.48 6.33 -9.79
C LEU A 184 -4.89 6.70 -11.17
N GLY A 185 -3.72 7.34 -11.20
CA GLY A 185 -3.06 7.76 -12.44
C GLY A 185 -2.62 6.60 -13.34
N PHE A 186 -2.49 5.40 -12.77
CA PHE A 186 -2.21 4.18 -13.52
C PHE A 186 -3.41 3.70 -14.35
N LEU A 187 -4.62 4.23 -14.11
CA LEU A 187 -5.81 3.90 -14.91
C LEU A 187 -5.66 4.37 -16.36
N GLY A 188 -4.89 5.43 -16.60
CA GLY A 188 -4.68 5.98 -17.96
C GLY A 188 -5.87 6.80 -18.46
N LEU A 189 -6.71 7.29 -17.53
CA LEU A 189 -7.89 8.09 -17.83
C LEU A 189 -7.58 9.58 -17.85
N ASN A 190 -8.40 10.34 -18.58
CA ASN A 190 -8.32 11.79 -18.57
C ASN A 190 -9.06 12.39 -17.35
N ARG A 191 -8.86 13.68 -17.06
CA ARG A 191 -9.50 14.36 -15.91
C ARG A 191 -11.01 14.61 -16.08
N THR A 192 -11.55 14.31 -17.26
CA THR A 192 -12.96 14.46 -17.63
C THR A 192 -13.68 13.12 -17.68
N ALA A 193 -13.02 12.04 -17.26
CA ALA A 193 -13.60 10.71 -17.25
C ALA A 193 -14.83 10.67 -16.35
N LYS A 194 -15.89 10.06 -16.84
CA LYS A 194 -17.14 9.87 -16.09
C LYS A 194 -16.98 8.74 -15.06
N GLU A 195 -17.83 8.73 -14.04
CA GLU A 195 -17.81 7.71 -12.97
C GLU A 195 -17.78 6.28 -13.52
N ARG A 196 -18.64 5.97 -14.48
CA ARG A 196 -18.69 4.65 -15.14
C ARG A 196 -17.37 4.25 -15.83
N GLU A 197 -16.66 5.22 -16.42
CA GLU A 197 -15.34 4.96 -17.05
C GLU A 197 -14.27 4.69 -16.00
N ILE A 198 -14.30 5.45 -14.89
CA ILE A 198 -13.38 5.28 -13.75
C ILE A 198 -13.60 3.91 -13.10
N GLU A 199 -14.84 3.56 -12.84
CA GLU A 199 -15.22 2.26 -12.29
C GLU A 199 -14.77 1.12 -13.20
N SER A 200 -15.08 1.19 -14.50
CA SER A 200 -14.67 0.15 -15.47
C SER A 200 -13.16 -0.01 -15.51
N ALA A 201 -12.40 1.09 -15.43
CA ALA A 201 -10.95 1.04 -15.39
C ALA A 201 -10.40 0.48 -14.07
N ILE A 202 -11.04 0.77 -12.92
CA ILE A 202 -10.70 0.21 -11.61
C ILE A 202 -10.84 -1.31 -11.65
N VAL A 203 -11.96 -1.83 -12.18
CA VAL A 203 -12.19 -3.27 -12.29
C VAL A 203 -11.20 -3.92 -13.25
N ALA A 204 -10.95 -3.30 -14.42
CA ALA A 204 -9.99 -3.79 -15.39
C ALA A 204 -8.54 -3.85 -14.85
N LYS A 205 -8.20 -2.97 -13.90
CA LYS A 205 -6.87 -2.88 -13.26
C LYS A 205 -6.96 -3.18 -11.77
N ILE A 206 -7.83 -4.11 -11.36
CA ILE A 206 -8.09 -4.37 -9.95
C ILE A 206 -6.83 -4.77 -9.17
N ARG A 207 -5.87 -5.42 -9.83
CA ARG A 207 -4.56 -5.72 -9.24
C ARG A 207 -3.84 -4.45 -8.79
N ASP A 208 -3.73 -3.45 -9.66
CA ASP A 208 -3.02 -2.20 -9.34
C ASP A 208 -3.81 -1.36 -8.33
N VAL A 209 -5.14 -1.42 -8.38
CA VAL A 209 -6.02 -0.80 -7.38
C VAL A 209 -5.80 -1.42 -6.01
N LEU A 210 -5.73 -2.74 -5.90
CA LEU A 210 -5.42 -3.42 -4.63
C LEU A 210 -4.02 -3.05 -4.11
N LEU A 211 -3.04 -2.81 -5.00
CA LEU A 211 -1.73 -2.29 -4.59
C LEU A 211 -1.81 -0.84 -4.07
N GLU A 212 -2.68 -0.01 -4.64
CA GLU A 212 -2.92 1.35 -4.16
C GLU A 212 -3.72 1.39 -2.85
N LEU A 213 -4.77 0.57 -2.70
CA LEU A 213 -5.57 0.50 -1.48
C LEU A 213 -4.79 -0.11 -0.32
N GLY A 214 -4.05 -1.19 -0.58
CA GLY A 214 -3.24 -1.89 0.41
C GLY A 214 -3.60 -3.38 0.52
N GLN A 215 -2.71 -4.14 1.15
CA GLN A 215 -2.77 -5.61 1.13
C GLN A 215 -3.92 -6.24 1.93
N TRP A 216 -4.59 -5.47 2.76
CA TRP A 216 -5.69 -5.94 3.60
C TRP A 216 -7.05 -5.87 2.89
N PHE A 217 -7.12 -5.19 1.75
CA PHE A 217 -8.31 -5.13 0.92
C PHE A 217 -8.44 -6.39 0.07
N ALA A 218 -9.66 -6.90 0.00
CA ALA A 218 -10.08 -7.96 -0.90
C ALA A 218 -11.27 -7.46 -1.72
N PHE A 219 -11.20 -7.57 -3.04
CA PHE A 219 -12.29 -7.15 -3.91
C PHE A 219 -13.45 -8.16 -3.82
N ILE A 220 -14.66 -7.67 -3.54
CA ILE A 220 -15.89 -8.48 -3.56
C ILE A 220 -16.59 -8.35 -4.90
N GLY A 221 -16.78 -7.12 -5.39
CA GLY A 221 -17.48 -6.88 -6.65
C GLY A 221 -17.61 -5.41 -6.99
N SER A 222 -18.04 -5.13 -8.22
CA SER A 222 -18.43 -3.81 -8.72
C SER A 222 -19.91 -3.80 -9.06
N GLN A 223 -20.54 -2.61 -9.02
CA GLN A 223 -22.00 -2.47 -9.16
C GLN A 223 -22.74 -3.47 -8.26
N TYR A 224 -22.30 -3.56 -7.01
CA TYR A 224 -22.81 -4.53 -6.06
C TYR A 224 -24.25 -4.20 -5.72
N LYS A 225 -25.15 -5.14 -6.07
CA LYS A 225 -26.59 -4.94 -5.95
C LYS A 225 -27.06 -5.18 -4.52
N VAL A 226 -27.76 -4.21 -3.96
CA VAL A 226 -28.47 -4.33 -2.69
C VAL A 226 -29.94 -4.01 -2.91
N THR A 227 -30.82 -4.95 -2.55
CA THR A 227 -32.27 -4.79 -2.69
C THR A 227 -32.85 -4.32 -1.36
N VAL A 228 -33.52 -3.17 -1.35
CA VAL A 228 -34.20 -2.62 -0.17
C VAL A 228 -35.68 -2.42 -0.51
N GLY A 229 -36.55 -3.17 0.17
CA GLY A 229 -37.96 -3.26 -0.21
C GLY A 229 -38.10 -3.85 -1.62
N ASN A 230 -38.70 -3.09 -2.54
CA ASN A 230 -38.93 -3.50 -3.93
C ASN A 230 -38.03 -2.77 -4.94
N ARG A 231 -36.94 -2.14 -4.48
CA ARG A 231 -36.01 -1.38 -5.35
C ARG A 231 -34.60 -1.93 -5.21
N ASP A 232 -33.92 -2.01 -6.35
CA ASP A 232 -32.51 -2.38 -6.45
C ASP A 232 -31.64 -1.12 -6.46
N TYR A 233 -30.59 -1.14 -5.65
CA TYR A 233 -29.57 -0.10 -5.53
C TYR A 233 -28.20 -0.70 -5.80
N PHE A 234 -27.26 0.12 -6.28
CA PHE A 234 -25.96 -0.35 -6.74
C PHE A 234 -24.83 0.44 -6.09
N ILE A 235 -23.96 -0.28 -5.37
CA ILE A 235 -22.73 0.26 -4.79
C ILE A 235 -21.63 0.13 -5.83
N ASP A 236 -20.94 1.22 -6.18
CA ASP A 236 -19.98 1.21 -7.29
C ASP A 236 -18.91 0.12 -7.12
N LEU A 237 -18.29 0.06 -5.93
CA LEU A 237 -17.31 -0.97 -5.59
C LEU A 237 -17.51 -1.44 -4.15
N LEU A 238 -17.43 -2.75 -3.96
CA LEU A 238 -17.46 -3.39 -2.64
C LEU A 238 -16.16 -4.16 -2.42
N PHE A 239 -15.50 -3.86 -1.30
CA PHE A 239 -14.33 -4.58 -0.82
C PHE A 239 -14.60 -5.15 0.57
N TYR A 240 -13.74 -6.05 1.01
CA TYR A 240 -13.64 -6.51 2.39
C TYR A 240 -12.26 -6.15 2.93
N HIS A 241 -12.19 -5.61 4.14
CA HIS A 241 -10.93 -5.33 4.81
C HIS A 241 -10.63 -6.39 5.88
N ARG A 242 -9.59 -7.19 5.65
CA ARG A 242 -9.33 -8.43 6.43
C ARG A 242 -9.01 -8.21 7.90
N VAL A 243 -8.32 -7.12 8.24
CA VAL A 243 -7.93 -6.81 9.64
C VAL A 243 -9.12 -6.23 10.40
N LEU A 244 -9.71 -5.16 9.85
CA LEU A 244 -10.97 -4.56 10.33
C LEU A 244 -12.14 -5.54 10.40
N ARG A 245 -12.16 -6.59 9.56
CA ARG A 245 -13.29 -7.52 9.41
C ARG A 245 -14.60 -6.81 9.05
N SER A 246 -14.51 -5.82 8.16
CA SER A 246 -15.63 -4.99 7.71
C SER A 246 -15.75 -5.02 6.19
N LEU A 247 -16.99 -4.95 5.71
CA LEU A 247 -17.29 -4.57 4.33
C LEU A 247 -16.92 -3.10 4.12
N ILE A 248 -16.27 -2.78 3.01
CA ILE A 248 -15.88 -1.43 2.62
C ILE A 248 -16.62 -1.05 1.33
N ALA A 249 -17.60 -0.17 1.45
CA ALA A 249 -18.33 0.39 0.32
C ALA A 249 -17.58 1.60 -0.21
N ILE A 250 -17.24 1.60 -1.50
CA ILE A 250 -16.59 2.74 -2.15
C ILE A 250 -17.54 3.33 -3.19
N GLU A 251 -17.85 4.62 -3.03
CA GLU A 251 -18.64 5.41 -3.98
C GLU A 251 -17.70 6.35 -4.74
N LEU A 252 -17.77 6.34 -6.07
CA LEU A 252 -16.94 7.16 -6.95
C LEU A 252 -17.69 8.43 -7.37
N LYS A 253 -17.02 9.58 -7.29
CA LYS A 253 -17.56 10.87 -7.72
C LYS A 253 -16.58 11.61 -8.62
N ALA A 254 -16.97 11.79 -9.89
CA ALA A 254 -16.16 12.53 -10.86
C ALA A 254 -16.17 14.06 -10.67
N VAL A 255 -16.90 14.52 -9.65
CA VAL A 255 -17.11 15.91 -9.26
C VAL A 255 -16.50 16.20 -7.88
N GLU A 256 -16.57 17.46 -7.48
CA GLU A 256 -16.27 17.88 -6.12
C GLU A 256 -17.26 17.24 -5.14
N PHE A 257 -16.82 17.02 -3.90
CA PHE A 257 -17.68 16.50 -2.84
C PHE A 257 -18.92 17.37 -2.61
N GLU A 258 -20.08 16.73 -2.54
CA GLU A 258 -21.35 17.35 -2.13
C GLU A 258 -21.94 16.61 -0.91
N PRO A 259 -22.58 17.33 0.04
CA PRO A 259 -23.13 16.71 1.26
C PRO A 259 -24.12 15.56 1.03
N GLU A 260 -24.85 15.58 -0.10
CA GLU A 260 -25.80 14.53 -0.45
C GLU A 260 -25.14 13.14 -0.62
N PHE A 261 -23.85 13.09 -0.94
CA PHE A 261 -23.12 11.84 -1.09
C PHE A 261 -23.04 11.06 0.22
N VAL A 262 -22.99 11.76 1.37
CA VAL A 262 -23.02 11.13 2.70
C VAL A 262 -24.37 10.46 2.94
N GLY A 263 -25.47 11.09 2.56
CA GLY A 263 -26.81 10.49 2.71
C GLY A 263 -26.96 9.19 1.90
N LYS A 264 -26.43 9.17 0.67
CA LYS A 264 -26.39 7.95 -0.15
C LYS A 264 -25.53 6.86 0.49
N MET A 265 -24.35 7.23 1.02
CA MET A 265 -23.45 6.30 1.70
C MET A 265 -24.09 5.72 2.98
N ASP A 266 -24.71 6.54 3.82
CA ASP A 266 -25.40 6.11 5.04
C ASP A 266 -26.47 5.05 4.73
N PHE A 267 -27.22 5.25 3.65
CA PHE A 267 -28.19 4.29 3.15
C PHE A 267 -27.52 2.97 2.74
N TYR A 268 -26.42 3.03 1.98
CA TYR A 268 -25.67 1.84 1.56
C TYR A 268 -25.10 1.04 2.72
N LEU A 269 -24.47 1.71 3.69
CA LEU A 269 -23.91 1.05 4.88
C LEU A 269 -25.02 0.42 5.73
N THR A 270 -26.17 1.08 5.87
CA THR A 270 -27.33 0.50 6.55
C THR A 270 -27.84 -0.76 5.86
N ALA A 271 -27.94 -0.72 4.53
CA ALA A 271 -28.40 -1.85 3.75
C ALA A 271 -27.40 -3.02 3.79
N LEU A 272 -26.10 -2.75 3.66
CA LEU A 272 -25.04 -3.75 3.80
C LEU A 272 -25.08 -4.41 5.17
N ASP A 273 -25.12 -3.61 6.25
CA ASP A 273 -25.17 -4.11 7.62
C ASP A 273 -26.41 -4.98 7.90
N SER A 274 -27.51 -4.76 7.19
CA SER A 274 -28.78 -5.45 7.39
C SER A 274 -28.91 -6.72 6.55
N TYR A 275 -28.37 -6.73 5.33
CA TYR A 275 -28.66 -7.78 4.34
C TYR A 275 -27.43 -8.55 3.85
N ALA A 276 -26.24 -7.97 3.91
CA ALA A 276 -25.02 -8.58 3.36
C ALA A 276 -24.00 -8.97 4.43
N LYS A 277 -23.89 -8.17 5.49
CA LYS A 277 -22.91 -8.35 6.57
C LYS A 277 -23.19 -9.63 7.35
N LEU A 278 -22.15 -10.40 7.61
CA LEU A 278 -22.20 -11.60 8.45
C LEU A 278 -22.21 -11.24 9.96
N PRO A 279 -22.76 -12.11 10.83
CA PRO A 279 -22.85 -11.83 12.27
C PRO A 279 -21.52 -11.54 12.97
N GLU A 280 -20.44 -12.12 12.47
CA GLU A 280 -19.08 -11.98 13.00
C GLU A 280 -18.29 -10.81 12.39
N GLU A 281 -18.86 -10.07 11.45
CA GLU A 281 -18.23 -8.90 10.83
C GLU A 281 -18.53 -7.63 11.62
N ASN A 282 -17.54 -6.75 11.66
CA ASN A 282 -17.67 -5.42 12.23
C ASN A 282 -18.54 -4.52 11.32
N PRO A 283 -19.03 -3.37 11.81
CA PRO A 283 -19.83 -2.44 11.00
C PRO A 283 -19.16 -2.13 9.66
N SER A 284 -19.99 -2.07 8.60
CA SER A 284 -19.53 -1.72 7.26
C SER A 284 -19.03 -0.27 7.24
N ILE A 285 -17.98 0.03 6.48
CA ILE A 285 -17.36 1.35 6.40
C ILE A 285 -17.50 1.91 4.98
N GLY A 286 -17.85 3.19 4.89
CA GLY A 286 -17.99 3.91 3.63
C GLY A 286 -16.75 4.73 3.30
N ILE A 287 -16.34 4.71 2.04
CA ILE A 287 -15.32 5.61 1.50
C ILE A 287 -15.90 6.32 0.28
N ILE A 288 -16.00 7.64 0.35
CA ILE A 288 -16.40 8.46 -0.79
C ILE A 288 -15.12 8.97 -1.46
N LEU A 289 -14.94 8.62 -2.74
CA LEU A 289 -13.80 9.04 -3.55
C LEU A 289 -14.22 10.13 -4.52
N CYS A 290 -13.85 11.38 -4.23
CA CYS A 290 -14.20 12.54 -5.03
C CYS A 290 -13.00 13.08 -5.83
N LYS A 291 -13.27 13.86 -6.88
CA LYS A 291 -12.23 14.55 -7.65
C LYS A 291 -11.53 15.64 -6.82
N SER A 292 -12.27 16.30 -5.93
CA SER A 292 -11.80 17.29 -4.96
C SER A 292 -12.76 17.35 -3.78
N LYS A 293 -12.31 17.90 -2.65
CA LYS A 293 -13.16 18.12 -1.47
C LYS A 293 -12.81 19.44 -0.76
N ASP A 294 -13.84 20.15 -0.28
CA ASP A 294 -13.66 21.25 0.67
C ASP A 294 -13.74 20.73 2.11
N ARG A 295 -12.73 21.07 2.91
CA ARG A 295 -12.56 20.51 4.25
C ARG A 295 -13.76 20.83 5.15
N MET A 296 -14.20 22.08 5.16
CA MET A 296 -15.30 22.54 6.01
C MET A 296 -16.61 21.86 5.64
N THR A 297 -16.90 21.79 4.33
CA THR A 297 -18.11 21.15 3.80
C THR A 297 -18.19 19.68 4.19
N VAL A 298 -17.09 18.94 4.04
CA VAL A 298 -17.02 17.52 4.43
C VAL A 298 -17.22 17.36 5.94
N GLU A 299 -16.56 18.18 6.76
CA GLU A 299 -16.69 18.09 8.22
C GLU A 299 -18.13 18.34 8.67
N PHE A 300 -18.78 19.37 8.14
CA PHE A 300 -20.18 19.66 8.44
C PHE A 300 -21.13 18.53 8.00
N ALA A 301 -20.89 17.93 6.83
CA ALA A 301 -21.71 16.81 6.35
C ALA A 301 -21.56 15.56 7.23
N LEU A 302 -20.33 15.22 7.64
CA LEU A 302 -20.03 14.01 8.42
C LEU A 302 -20.53 14.08 9.86
N ARG A 303 -20.61 15.27 10.49
CA ARG A 303 -21.14 15.44 11.86
C ARG A 303 -22.56 14.92 12.04
N CYS A 304 -23.36 14.93 10.98
CA CYS A 304 -24.75 14.47 11.00
C CYS A 304 -24.88 12.95 10.77
N SER A 305 -23.85 12.30 10.21
CA SER A 305 -23.86 10.87 9.91
C SER A 305 -23.51 10.05 11.14
N LYS A 306 -24.31 8.99 11.36
CA LYS A 306 -24.05 7.97 12.40
C LYS A 306 -23.36 6.73 11.84
N LYS A 307 -23.10 6.70 10.53
CA LYS A 307 -22.43 5.57 9.87
C LYS A 307 -20.96 5.92 9.62
N PRO A 308 -20.06 4.94 9.76
CA PRO A 308 -18.64 5.18 9.62
C PRO A 308 -18.28 5.48 8.16
N THR A 309 -17.96 6.75 7.89
CA THR A 309 -17.71 7.26 6.54
C THR A 309 -16.43 8.08 6.52
N GLY A 310 -15.57 7.78 5.55
CA GLY A 310 -14.40 8.58 5.19
C GLY A 310 -14.56 9.22 3.82
N VAL A 311 -13.96 10.39 3.63
CA VAL A 311 -13.93 11.09 2.33
C VAL A 311 -12.49 11.34 1.92
N ALA A 312 -12.16 10.89 0.72
CA ALA A 312 -10.82 10.99 0.15
C ALA A 312 -10.85 11.50 -1.30
N GLU A 313 -9.78 12.15 -1.71
CA GLU A 313 -9.62 12.57 -3.11
C GLU A 313 -9.02 11.45 -3.96
N TYR A 314 -9.20 11.51 -5.28
CA TYR A 314 -8.39 10.69 -6.20
C TYR A 314 -7.80 11.50 -7.35
N TYR A 315 -6.65 11.05 -7.85
CA TYR A 315 -5.95 11.67 -8.96
C TYR A 315 -5.84 10.71 -10.14
N LEU A 316 -6.38 11.06 -11.31
CA LEU A 316 -6.29 10.28 -12.56
C LEU A 316 -5.03 10.54 -13.40
N THR A 317 -4.21 11.51 -12.99
CA THR A 317 -2.96 11.83 -13.66
C THR A 317 -1.84 11.79 -12.64
N LYS A 318 -0.71 11.13 -12.97
CA LYS A 318 0.53 11.32 -12.22
C LYS A 318 0.81 12.83 -12.20
N LYS A 319 0.90 13.46 -11.01
CA LYS A 319 1.56 14.78 -10.91
C LYS A 319 2.93 14.56 -11.56
N LEU A 320 3.15 15.19 -12.72
CA LEU A 320 4.47 15.15 -13.33
C LEU A 320 5.46 15.67 -12.28
N PRO A 321 6.57 14.97 -12.00
CA PRO A 321 7.63 15.54 -11.18
C PRO A 321 7.91 16.96 -11.67
N LYS A 322 8.03 17.96 -10.79
CA LYS A 322 8.28 19.36 -11.19
C LYS A 322 9.46 19.49 -12.18
N GLN A 323 10.40 18.53 -12.14
CA GLN A 323 11.55 18.42 -13.03
C GLN A 323 11.22 18.09 -14.50
N LEU A 324 10.03 17.53 -14.77
CA LEU A 324 9.54 17.14 -16.10
C LEU A 324 8.46 18.10 -16.63
N GLN A 325 7.97 19.05 -15.82
CA GLN A 325 7.11 20.14 -16.31
C GLN A 325 7.88 20.95 -17.37
N GLY A 326 7.37 20.97 -18.60
CA GLY A 326 8.01 21.66 -19.73
C GLY A 326 9.06 20.84 -20.50
N LYS A 327 9.38 19.61 -20.08
CA LYS A 327 10.33 18.72 -20.80
C LYS A 327 9.67 17.60 -21.60
N LEU A 328 8.37 17.40 -21.45
CA LEU A 328 7.64 16.46 -22.29
C LEU A 328 7.32 17.11 -23.64
N PRO A 329 7.51 16.38 -24.76
CA PRO A 329 7.08 16.87 -26.06
C PRO A 329 5.57 17.11 -26.04
N THR A 330 5.13 18.21 -26.66
CA THR A 330 3.71 18.51 -26.81
C THR A 330 2.99 17.41 -27.62
N VAL A 331 1.67 17.30 -27.50
CA VAL A 331 0.87 16.33 -28.28
C VAL A 331 1.20 16.43 -29.77
N ARG A 332 1.35 17.66 -30.31
CA ARG A 332 1.80 17.92 -31.68
C ARG A 332 3.19 17.36 -32.00
N GLN A 333 4.13 17.41 -31.06
CA GLN A 333 5.49 16.87 -31.25
C GLN A 333 5.49 15.34 -31.20
N ILE A 334 4.61 14.72 -30.41
CA ILE A 334 4.41 13.27 -30.36
C ILE A 334 3.78 12.80 -31.68
N GLU A 335 2.72 13.46 -32.14
CA GLU A 335 2.05 13.17 -33.43
C GLU A 335 3.02 13.29 -34.62
N LYS A 336 3.87 14.33 -34.63
CA LYS A 336 4.87 14.52 -35.68
C LYS A 336 5.93 13.43 -35.68
N LYS A 337 6.36 12.96 -34.50
CA LYS A 337 7.29 11.83 -34.38
C LYS A 337 6.67 10.50 -34.80
N LEU A 338 5.40 10.26 -34.46
CA LEU A 338 4.68 9.05 -34.88
C LEU A 338 4.48 8.99 -36.40
N LYS A 339 4.13 10.12 -37.04
CA LYS A 339 4.06 10.21 -38.51
C LYS A 339 5.41 9.95 -39.19
N ASN A 340 6.51 10.44 -38.62
CA ASN A 340 7.84 10.18 -39.17
C ASN A 340 8.24 8.71 -39.05
N ILE A 341 7.86 8.02 -37.97
CA ILE A 341 8.12 6.58 -37.78
C ILE A 341 7.28 5.72 -38.75
N GLU A 342 6.09 6.17 -39.14
CA GLU A 342 5.27 5.50 -40.16
C GLU A 342 5.80 5.71 -41.59
N LEU A 343 6.49 6.82 -41.86
CA LEU A 343 7.14 7.08 -43.15
C LEU A 343 8.43 6.28 -43.30
N GLU A 344 9.24 6.15 -42.25
CA GLU A 344 10.48 5.34 -42.25
C GLU A 344 10.24 3.81 -42.36
N LYS A 345 8.99 3.35 -42.26
CA LYS A 345 8.61 1.94 -42.48
C LYS A 345 8.07 1.66 -43.88
N LYS A 346 7.93 2.69 -44.72
CA LYS A 346 7.42 2.56 -46.10
C LYS A 346 8.49 2.77 -47.17
N ASP A 347 9.68 3.16 -46.78
CA ASP A 347 10.93 3.10 -47.57
C ASP A 347 11.78 1.92 -47.06
#